data_AF-A0A7L4PMG5-F1
#
_entry.id   AF-A0A7L4PMG5-F1
#
_cell.length_a   1.000
_cell.length_b   1.000
_cell.length_c   1.000
_cell.angle_alpha   90.00
_cell.angle_beta   90.00
_cell.angle_gamma   90.00
#
_symmetry.space_group_name_H-M   'P 1'
#
loop_
_entity.id
_entity.type
_entity.pdbx_description
1 polymer ?
#
loop_
_entity_poly.entity_id
_entity_poly.type
_entity_poly.pdbx_seq_one_letter_code
_entity_poly.pdbx_strand_id
1 'polypeptide(L)'
;MFSNFDLKEISKELSYLERMRVDKIYQLGNEIRIKFFGRGREDLVIKPPLAVFVTSYPKPAPKNPTWFAMLLRKHLKAMWLFKIEQCDFDRILMLSFGFYEDNNPVVKFVLIVEMFRDGNIILANQDNIIIGILSREYMKDRTLAPKSIYAFPEKKKGFDLSIEEIIELSKEKEIVRELATQLNIGGLYAEELCLMAEVDKSSKDISKDEAIKIKEALTRLENLNKDPMIIKKGDEVVDIPPYDLISYNGPEYQKERYETFSKALDEVYGKGESEEILREE
;
A
#
# COMPACT_ATOMS: atom_id res chain seq x y z
N MET A 1 7.57 1.59 6.62
CA MET A 1 6.24 0.93 6.59
C MET A 1 5.49 1.52 5.43
N PHE A 2 4.88 0.70 4.57
CA PHE A 2 4.20 1.18 3.37
C PHE A 2 2.97 2.04 3.75
N SER A 3 2.96 3.29 3.28
CA SER A 3 1.99 4.31 3.66
C SER A 3 0.71 4.25 2.80
N ASN A 4 -0.31 4.99 3.22
CA ASN A 4 -1.55 5.18 2.46
C ASN A 4 -1.28 5.91 1.13
N PHE A 5 -0.30 6.81 1.13
CA PHE A 5 0.16 7.52 -0.07
C PHE A 5 0.94 6.61 -1.02
N ASP A 6 1.75 5.70 -0.47
CA ASP A 6 2.45 4.68 -1.26
C ASP A 6 1.43 3.78 -1.95
N LEU A 7 0.38 3.35 -1.24
CA LEU A 7 -0.72 2.57 -1.81
C LEU A 7 -1.53 3.33 -2.87
N LYS A 8 -1.79 4.61 -2.62
CA LYS A 8 -2.45 5.49 -3.60
C LYS A 8 -1.67 5.55 -4.90
N GLU A 9 -0.35 5.73 -4.82
CA GLU A 9 0.47 5.84 -6.03
C GLU A 9 0.64 4.49 -6.73
N ILE A 10 0.98 3.43 -5.99
CA ILE A 10 1.24 2.13 -6.59
C ILE A 10 -0.01 1.50 -7.19
N SER A 11 -1.20 1.69 -6.59
CA SER A 11 -2.44 1.14 -7.14
C SER A 11 -2.80 1.80 -8.49
N LYS A 12 -2.59 3.12 -8.61
CA LYS A 12 -2.72 3.83 -9.89
C LYS A 12 -1.70 3.35 -10.91
N GLU A 13 -0.43 3.26 -10.51
CA GLU A 13 0.64 2.81 -11.39
C GLU A 13 0.39 1.40 -11.92
N LEU A 14 -0.04 0.47 -11.05
CA LEU A 14 -0.30 -0.93 -11.42
C LEU A 14 -1.61 -1.17 -12.15
N SER A 15 -2.46 -0.16 -12.36
CA SER A 15 -3.71 -0.29 -13.11
C SER A 15 -3.50 -0.77 -14.55
N TYR A 16 -2.30 -0.64 -15.13
CA TYR A 16 -2.00 -1.23 -16.43
C TYR A 16 -2.05 -2.77 -16.43
N LEU A 17 -1.98 -3.43 -15.26
CA LEU A 17 -2.16 -4.88 -15.11
C LEU A 17 -3.63 -5.30 -15.25
N GLU A 18 -4.58 -4.37 -15.16
CA GLU A 18 -5.99 -4.67 -15.37
C GLU A 18 -6.21 -5.25 -16.77
N ARG A 19 -7.20 -6.13 -16.90
CA ARG A 19 -7.47 -6.94 -18.08
C ARG A 19 -6.32 -7.86 -18.49
N MET A 20 -5.32 -8.08 -17.64
CA MET A 20 -4.43 -9.24 -17.79
C MET A 20 -5.01 -10.45 -17.06
N ARG A 21 -4.55 -11.64 -17.43
CA ARG A 21 -4.99 -12.91 -16.86
C ARG A 21 -3.93 -13.49 -15.93
N VAL A 22 -4.37 -14.14 -14.86
CA VAL A 22 -3.46 -14.86 -13.95
C VAL A 22 -2.94 -16.13 -14.64
N ASP A 23 -1.63 -16.26 -14.79
CA ASP A 23 -0.96 -17.49 -15.25
C ASP A 23 -0.62 -18.40 -14.06
N LYS A 24 0.27 -17.93 -13.18
CA LYS A 24 0.83 -18.68 -12.05
C LYS A 24 0.90 -17.81 -10.81
N ILE A 25 0.82 -18.44 -9.64
CA ILE A 25 0.96 -17.78 -8.35
C ILE A 25 2.01 -18.52 -7.55
N TYR A 26 2.97 -17.81 -6.96
CA TYR A 26 4.00 -18.36 -6.07
C TYR A 26 3.91 -17.69 -4.71
N GLN A 27 4.42 -18.37 -3.69
CA GLN A 27 4.53 -17.82 -2.35
C GLN A 27 5.90 -18.12 -1.78
N LEU A 28 6.57 -17.11 -1.21
CA LEU A 28 7.80 -17.27 -0.45
C LEU A 28 7.65 -16.54 0.89
N GLY A 29 7.58 -17.29 1.99
CA GLY A 29 7.19 -16.71 3.28
C GLY A 29 5.80 -16.05 3.20
N ASN A 30 5.72 -14.75 3.50
CA ASN A 30 4.49 -13.95 3.39
C ASN A 30 4.35 -13.22 2.04
N GLU A 31 5.36 -13.32 1.16
CA GLU A 31 5.35 -12.71 -0.17
C GLU A 31 4.54 -13.57 -1.14
N ILE A 32 3.64 -12.95 -1.90
CA ILE A 32 2.93 -13.57 -3.02
C ILE A 32 3.41 -12.96 -4.32
N ARG A 33 3.77 -13.81 -5.28
CA ARG A 33 4.08 -13.40 -6.65
C ARG A 33 3.04 -13.92 -7.62
N ILE A 34 2.32 -13.02 -8.29
CA ILE A 34 1.31 -13.34 -9.30
C ILE A 34 1.89 -13.04 -10.68
N LYS A 35 2.05 -14.08 -11.49
CA LYS A 35 2.37 -13.95 -12.91
C LYS A 35 1.12 -13.65 -13.71
N PHE A 36 1.14 -12.54 -14.43
CA PHE A 36 0.11 -12.15 -15.37
C PHE A 36 0.53 -12.39 -16.82
N PHE A 37 -0.44 -12.67 -17.69
CA PHE A 37 -0.25 -12.76 -19.14
C PHE A 37 -1.37 -12.02 -19.89
N GLY A 38 -1.12 -11.69 -21.16
CA GLY A 38 -2.11 -11.06 -22.05
C GLY A 38 -1.44 -10.04 -22.96
N ARG A 39 -1.14 -8.85 -22.44
CA ARG A 39 -0.41 -7.78 -23.15
C ARG A 39 1.11 -7.90 -23.07
N GLY A 40 1.59 -8.98 -22.46
CA GLY A 40 2.97 -9.20 -22.07
C GLY A 40 3.01 -10.25 -20.97
N ARG A 41 4.14 -10.33 -20.25
CA ARG A 41 4.24 -11.09 -19.01
C ARG A 41 4.74 -10.16 -17.94
N GLU A 42 4.02 -10.12 -16.83
CA GLU A 42 4.36 -9.28 -15.68
C GLU A 42 4.34 -10.12 -14.41
N ASP A 43 5.32 -9.91 -13.54
CA ASP A 43 5.45 -10.57 -12.25
C ASP A 43 5.12 -9.56 -11.14
N LEU A 44 3.87 -9.55 -10.67
CA LEU A 44 3.46 -8.72 -9.54
C LEU A 44 3.88 -9.38 -8.22
N VAL A 45 4.68 -8.68 -7.43
CA VAL A 45 5.08 -9.05 -6.07
C VAL A 45 4.25 -8.27 -5.06
N ILE A 46 3.70 -8.98 -4.08
CA ILE A 46 2.95 -8.44 -2.95
C ILE A 46 3.64 -8.93 -1.69
N LYS A 47 4.26 -8.02 -0.93
CA LYS A 47 5.02 -8.32 0.28
C LYS A 47 4.47 -7.49 1.45
N PRO A 48 3.38 -7.91 2.11
CA PRO A 48 2.80 -7.14 3.20
C PRO A 48 3.69 -7.20 4.46
N PRO A 49 3.76 -6.11 5.25
CA PRO A 49 3.25 -4.75 4.99
C PRO A 49 4.29 -3.85 4.28
N LEU A 50 5.26 -4.44 3.58
CA LEU A 50 6.48 -3.78 3.12
C LEU A 50 6.35 -3.12 1.76
N ALA A 51 5.88 -3.83 0.73
CA ALA A 51 5.84 -3.31 -0.62
C ALA A 51 4.89 -4.08 -1.55
N VAL A 52 4.47 -3.42 -2.63
CA VAL A 52 3.81 -4.03 -3.79
C VAL A 52 4.47 -3.45 -5.03
N PHE A 53 4.91 -4.29 -5.98
CA PHE A 53 5.61 -3.83 -7.18
C PHE A 53 5.65 -4.92 -8.24
N VAL A 54 5.85 -4.55 -9.49
CA VAL A 54 6.21 -5.48 -10.57
C VAL A 54 7.72 -5.65 -10.60
N THR A 55 8.18 -6.90 -10.70
CA THR A 55 9.60 -7.24 -10.64
C THR A 55 10.18 -7.70 -11.97
N SER A 56 11.39 -7.22 -12.28
CA SER A 56 12.26 -7.76 -13.32
C SER A 56 13.25 -8.81 -12.79
N TYR A 57 13.28 -9.03 -11.47
CA TYR A 57 14.20 -9.93 -10.77
C TYR A 57 13.43 -11.02 -10.02
N PRO A 58 12.69 -11.89 -10.74
CA PRO A 58 11.84 -12.88 -10.11
C PRO A 58 12.66 -13.92 -9.31
N LYS A 59 12.46 -13.97 -7.99
CA LYS A 59 13.03 -15.01 -7.11
C LYS A 59 12.73 -16.45 -7.60
N PRO A 60 13.62 -17.43 -7.33
CA PRO A 60 13.36 -18.83 -7.67
C PRO A 60 12.03 -19.32 -7.11
N ALA A 61 11.31 -20.13 -7.88
CA ALA A 61 10.06 -20.71 -7.40
C ALA A 61 10.36 -21.74 -6.29
N PRO A 62 9.60 -21.74 -5.18
CA PRO A 62 9.77 -22.75 -4.14
C PRO A 62 9.49 -24.15 -4.71
N LYS A 63 10.28 -25.14 -4.27
CA LYS A 63 10.15 -26.53 -4.74
C LYS A 63 8.76 -27.12 -4.49
N ASN A 64 8.17 -26.81 -3.34
CA ASN A 64 6.84 -27.25 -2.95
C ASN A 64 5.91 -26.04 -2.81
N PRO A 65 4.73 -26.04 -3.45
CA PRO A 65 3.77 -24.97 -3.26
C PRO A 65 3.16 -25.04 -1.85
N THR A 66 3.01 -23.89 -1.22
CA THR A 66 2.28 -23.76 0.04
C THR A 66 0.79 -24.00 -0.15
N TRP A 67 0.08 -24.31 0.94
CA TRP A 67 -1.38 -24.43 0.92
C TRP A 67 -2.06 -23.16 0.39
N PHE A 68 -1.62 -21.98 0.82
CA PHE A 68 -2.27 -20.73 0.43
C PHE A 68 -2.01 -20.41 -1.05
N ALA A 69 -0.80 -20.64 -1.56
CA ALA A 69 -0.53 -20.54 -3.00
C ALA A 69 -1.41 -21.50 -3.82
N MET A 70 -1.61 -22.73 -3.34
CA MET A 70 -2.51 -23.69 -3.99
C MET A 70 -3.97 -23.24 -3.96
N LEU A 71 -4.42 -22.65 -2.85
CA LEU A 71 -5.77 -22.08 -2.73
C LEU A 71 -5.96 -20.94 -3.73
N LEU A 72 -5.02 -19.98 -3.79
CA LEU A 72 -5.08 -18.89 -4.77
C LEU A 72 -5.09 -19.43 -6.20
N ARG A 73 -4.24 -20.42 -6.53
CA ARG A 73 -4.22 -21.06 -7.87
C ARG A 73 -5.55 -21.73 -8.20
N LYS A 74 -6.19 -22.39 -7.23
CA LYS A 74 -7.50 -23.05 -7.43
C LYS A 74 -8.59 -22.04 -7.81
N HIS A 75 -8.56 -20.84 -7.24
CA HIS A 75 -9.62 -19.85 -7.39
C HIS A 75 -9.34 -18.79 -8.46
N LEU A 76 -8.08 -18.38 -8.65
CA LEU A 76 -7.71 -17.24 -9.48
C LEU A 76 -7.09 -17.60 -10.82
N LYS A 77 -6.62 -18.84 -11.02
CA LYS A 77 -5.93 -19.22 -12.26
C LYS A 77 -6.81 -18.96 -13.48
N ALA A 78 -6.21 -18.33 -14.50
CA ALA A 78 -6.85 -17.92 -15.75
C ALA A 78 -7.98 -16.88 -15.62
N MET A 79 -8.27 -16.37 -14.41
CA MET A 79 -9.18 -15.24 -14.24
C MET A 79 -8.55 -13.94 -14.73
N TRP A 80 -9.40 -13.02 -15.13
CA TRP A 80 -9.02 -11.64 -15.45
C TRP A 80 -8.91 -10.84 -14.18
N LEU A 81 -7.88 -10.00 -14.09
CA LEU A 81 -7.84 -8.91 -13.12
C LEU A 81 -8.69 -7.76 -13.66
N PHE A 82 -9.77 -7.42 -12.97
CA PHE A 82 -10.65 -6.34 -13.39
C PHE A 82 -10.28 -5.00 -12.78
N LYS A 83 -9.73 -5.01 -11.57
CA LYS A 83 -9.42 -3.78 -10.86
C LYS A 83 -8.31 -3.97 -9.84
N ILE A 84 -7.40 -3.01 -9.76
CA ILE A 84 -6.47 -2.83 -8.63
C ILE A 84 -6.80 -1.48 -7.99
N GLU A 85 -7.17 -1.46 -6.71
CA GLU A 85 -7.50 -0.21 -6.05
C GLU A 85 -7.16 -0.21 -4.56
N GLN A 86 -6.89 0.98 -4.03
CA GLN A 86 -6.85 1.23 -2.60
C GLN A 86 -8.27 1.34 -2.03
N CYS A 87 -8.52 0.75 -0.87
CA CYS A 87 -9.81 0.87 -0.18
C CYS A 87 -9.83 2.14 0.70
N ASP A 88 -10.73 3.10 0.41
CA ASP A 88 -11.06 4.24 1.28
C ASP A 88 -9.86 5.04 1.83
N PHE A 89 -8.79 5.15 1.05
CA PHE A 89 -7.51 5.74 1.48
C PHE A 89 -6.90 5.08 2.73
N ASP A 90 -7.25 3.83 3.03
CA ASP A 90 -6.63 3.01 4.06
C ASP A 90 -5.43 2.24 3.50
N ARG A 91 -4.68 1.57 4.37
CA ARG A 91 -3.57 0.68 4.00
C ARG A 91 -4.05 -0.70 3.55
N ILE A 92 -5.04 -0.71 2.65
CA ILE A 92 -5.65 -1.92 2.10
C ILE A 92 -5.65 -1.83 0.57
N LEU A 93 -5.00 -2.79 -0.08
CA LEU A 93 -5.07 -2.98 -1.53
C LEU A 93 -6.07 -4.08 -1.87
N MET A 94 -6.92 -3.83 -2.86
CA MET A 94 -7.92 -4.78 -3.34
C MET A 94 -7.66 -5.09 -4.81
N LEU A 95 -7.54 -6.37 -5.14
CA LEU A 95 -7.45 -6.87 -6.51
C LEU A 95 -8.71 -7.69 -6.81
N SER A 96 -9.54 -7.20 -7.74
CA SER A 96 -10.80 -7.83 -8.11
C SER A 96 -10.61 -8.74 -9.32
N PHE A 97 -10.96 -10.03 -9.19
CA PHE A 97 -10.78 -11.04 -10.21
C PHE A 97 -12.11 -11.66 -10.65
N GLY A 98 -12.18 -12.06 -11.92
CA GLY A 98 -13.33 -12.78 -12.42
C GLY A 98 -13.27 -13.17 -13.89
N PHE A 99 -14.44 -13.25 -14.51
CA PHE A 99 -14.61 -13.61 -15.92
C PHE A 99 -15.59 -12.69 -16.62
N TYR A 100 -15.57 -12.70 -17.95
CA TYR A 100 -16.57 -12.00 -18.75
C TYR A 100 -17.75 -12.94 -19.01
N GLU A 101 -18.97 -12.46 -18.76
CA GLU A 101 -20.23 -13.10 -19.11
C GLU A 101 -21.00 -12.12 -20.00
N ASP A 102 -21.34 -12.53 -21.23
CA ASP A 102 -21.95 -11.66 -22.24
C ASP A 102 -21.22 -10.31 -22.43
N ASN A 103 -19.89 -10.35 -22.45
CA ASN A 103 -18.98 -9.19 -22.50
C ASN A 103 -19.01 -8.25 -21.27
N ASN A 104 -19.71 -8.61 -20.20
CA ASN A 104 -19.74 -7.86 -18.95
C ASN A 104 -18.79 -8.47 -17.92
N PRO A 105 -18.00 -7.66 -17.18
CA PRO A 105 -17.12 -8.18 -16.14
C PRO A 105 -17.93 -8.67 -14.93
N VAL A 106 -17.75 -9.94 -14.56
CA VAL A 106 -18.36 -10.56 -13.38
C VAL A 106 -17.27 -10.87 -12.38
N VAL A 107 -17.17 -10.03 -11.33
CA VAL A 107 -16.24 -10.25 -10.21
C VAL A 107 -16.68 -11.48 -9.43
N LYS A 108 -15.75 -12.39 -9.16
CA LYS A 108 -15.97 -13.61 -8.36
C LYS A 108 -15.17 -13.63 -7.08
N PHE A 109 -13.95 -13.09 -7.13
CA PHE A 109 -13.05 -13.08 -5.99
C PHE A 109 -12.38 -11.73 -5.86
N VAL A 110 -12.08 -11.37 -4.62
CA VAL A 110 -11.26 -10.20 -4.29
C VAL A 110 -10.09 -10.67 -3.44
N LEU A 111 -8.88 -10.36 -3.87
CA LEU A 111 -7.68 -10.50 -3.04
C LEU A 111 -7.50 -9.19 -2.28
N ILE A 112 -7.67 -9.25 -0.97
CA ILE A 112 -7.56 -8.12 -0.04
C ILE A 112 -6.19 -8.24 0.64
N VAL A 113 -5.41 -7.19 0.57
CA VAL A 113 -4.05 -7.13 1.12
C VAL A 113 -3.99 -6.04 2.17
N GLU A 114 -3.80 -6.42 3.41
CA GLU A 114 -3.61 -5.50 4.53
C GLU A 114 -2.12 -5.14 4.64
N MET A 115 -1.80 -3.86 4.47
CA MET A 115 -0.45 -3.30 4.51
C MET A 115 -0.14 -2.60 5.85
N PHE A 116 -0.77 -3.05 6.93
CA PHE A 116 -0.59 -2.52 8.28
C PHE A 116 -0.37 -3.65 9.29
N ARG A 117 0.11 -3.31 10.50
CA ARG A 117 0.54 -4.29 11.52
C ARG A 117 1.56 -5.27 10.90
N ASP A 118 1.35 -6.58 11.04
CA ASP A 118 2.21 -7.62 10.49
C ASP A 118 1.91 -7.94 9.02
N GLY A 119 0.90 -7.27 8.44
CA GLY A 119 0.41 -7.51 7.09
C GLY A 119 -0.39 -8.81 6.94
N ASN A 120 -1.34 -8.82 6.00
CA ASN A 120 -2.16 -10.02 5.74
C ASN A 120 -2.62 -10.08 4.29
N ILE A 121 -2.95 -11.29 3.82
CA ILE A 121 -3.51 -11.53 2.50
C ILE A 121 -4.73 -12.43 2.64
N ILE A 122 -5.86 -11.94 2.16
CA ILE A 122 -7.16 -12.58 2.29
C ILE A 122 -7.75 -12.75 0.89
N LEU A 123 -8.21 -13.95 0.55
CA LEU A 123 -9.05 -14.18 -0.61
C LEU A 123 -10.51 -14.25 -0.13
N ALA A 124 -11.35 -13.36 -0.62
CA ALA A 124 -12.79 -13.36 -0.37
C ALA A 124 -13.59 -13.55 -1.67
N ASN A 125 -14.85 -14.00 -1.56
CA ASN A 125 -15.78 -14.00 -2.69
C ASN A 125 -16.49 -12.63 -2.84
N GLN A 126 -17.42 -12.52 -3.78
CA GLN A 126 -18.19 -11.28 -3.99
C GLN A 126 -19.06 -10.84 -2.80
N ASP A 127 -19.38 -11.75 -1.87
CA ASP A 127 -20.17 -11.49 -0.66
C ASP A 127 -19.27 -11.17 0.55
N ASN A 128 -17.99 -10.87 0.30
CA ASN A 128 -16.94 -10.66 1.31
C ASN A 128 -16.71 -11.87 2.24
N ILE A 129 -17.18 -13.07 1.88
CA ILE A 129 -16.91 -14.29 2.65
C ILE A 129 -15.48 -14.74 2.38
N ILE A 130 -14.68 -14.87 3.44
CA ILE A 130 -13.29 -15.31 3.37
C ILE A 130 -13.22 -16.76 2.90
N ILE A 131 -12.59 -16.99 1.76
CA ILE A 131 -12.31 -18.30 1.19
C ILE A 131 -11.00 -18.86 1.76
N GLY A 132 -9.98 -18.00 1.86
CA GLY A 132 -8.68 -18.33 2.40
C GLY A 132 -7.98 -17.10 2.94
N ILE A 133 -7.09 -17.31 3.91
CA ILE A 133 -6.34 -16.24 4.56
C ILE A 133 -4.94 -16.75 4.89
N LEU A 134 -3.94 -15.88 4.76
CA LEU A 134 -2.56 -16.21 5.07
C LEU A 134 -2.34 -16.38 6.59
N SER A 135 -2.81 -15.42 7.39
CA SER A 135 -2.74 -15.46 8.85
C SER A 135 -4.13 -15.26 9.48
N ARG A 136 -4.59 -16.19 10.32
CA ARG A 136 -5.88 -16.05 11.01
C ARG A 136 -5.75 -15.09 12.17
N GLU A 137 -6.72 -14.20 12.31
CA GLU A 137 -6.74 -13.22 13.40
C GLU A 137 -8.06 -13.30 14.16
N TYR A 138 -7.95 -13.45 15.47
CA TYR A 138 -9.09 -13.47 16.39
C TYR A 138 -8.96 -12.29 17.33
N MET A 139 -9.69 -11.21 17.02
CA MET A 139 -9.79 -10.02 17.85
C MET A 139 -11.18 -9.95 18.48
N LYS A 140 -11.31 -9.14 19.52
CA LYS A 140 -12.57 -8.93 20.24
C LYS A 140 -13.70 -8.50 19.30
N ASP A 141 -13.39 -7.57 18.39
CA ASP A 141 -14.39 -6.93 17.52
C ASP A 141 -14.27 -7.38 16.05
N ARG A 142 -13.32 -8.29 15.75
CA ARG A 142 -12.99 -8.70 14.37
C ARG A 142 -12.47 -10.13 14.33
N THR A 143 -13.09 -11.00 13.53
CA THR A 143 -12.58 -12.35 13.26
C THR A 143 -12.24 -12.51 11.78
N LEU A 144 -10.97 -12.70 11.47
CA LEU A 144 -10.47 -13.01 10.14
C LEU A 144 -10.11 -14.50 10.06
N ALA A 145 -11.05 -15.30 9.55
CA ALA A 145 -10.87 -16.73 9.35
C ALA A 145 -11.71 -17.21 8.15
N PRO A 146 -11.35 -18.35 7.52
CA PRO A 146 -12.17 -18.90 6.46
C PRO A 146 -13.63 -19.09 6.89
N LYS A 147 -14.57 -18.77 5.98
CA LYS A 147 -16.03 -18.78 6.15
C LYS A 147 -16.62 -17.65 6.99
N SER A 148 -15.82 -16.74 7.57
CA SER A 148 -16.34 -15.49 8.13
C SER A 148 -16.49 -14.43 7.04
N ILE A 149 -17.31 -13.40 7.31
CA ILE A 149 -17.36 -12.20 6.48
C ILE A 149 -16.14 -11.34 6.83
N TYR A 150 -15.42 -10.88 5.82
CA TYR A 150 -14.33 -9.93 5.99
C TYR A 150 -14.88 -8.60 6.49
N ALA A 151 -14.44 -8.19 7.68
CA ALA A 151 -14.76 -6.89 8.26
C ALA A 151 -13.62 -5.92 7.97
N PHE A 152 -13.95 -4.81 7.28
CA PHE A 152 -13.03 -3.69 7.07
C PHE A 152 -12.74 -2.97 8.39
N PRO A 153 -11.57 -2.31 8.53
CA PRO A 153 -11.32 -1.40 9.64
C PRO A 153 -12.34 -0.26 9.70
N GLU A 154 -12.44 0.38 10.87
CA GLU A 154 -13.29 1.56 11.02
C GLU A 154 -12.81 2.70 10.12
N LYS A 155 -13.74 3.27 9.35
CA LYS A 155 -13.48 4.42 8.50
C LYS A 155 -13.13 5.65 9.35
N LYS A 156 -12.03 6.33 8.99
CA LYS A 156 -11.60 7.59 9.63
C LYS A 156 -12.17 8.80 8.90
N LYS A 157 -12.19 9.94 9.60
CA LYS A 157 -12.47 11.24 8.98
C LYS A 157 -11.36 11.49 7.95
N GLY A 158 -11.70 11.50 6.67
CA GLY A 158 -10.73 11.73 5.60
C GLY A 158 -10.15 13.15 5.63
N PHE A 159 -9.71 13.65 4.49
CA PHE A 159 -9.06 14.97 4.40
C PHE A 159 -10.02 16.18 4.49
N ASP A 160 -11.33 15.95 4.54
CA ASP A 160 -12.33 17.01 4.62
C ASP A 160 -12.51 17.51 6.06
N LEU A 161 -11.48 18.23 6.55
CA LEU A 161 -11.51 18.88 7.86
C LEU A 161 -11.87 20.38 7.71
N SER A 162 -12.78 20.85 8.55
CA SER A 162 -13.04 22.29 8.73
C SER A 162 -11.90 22.96 9.50
N ILE A 163 -11.83 24.30 9.42
CA ILE A 163 -10.85 25.08 10.19
C ILE A 163 -11.07 24.88 11.68
N GLU A 164 -12.33 24.87 12.10
CA GLU A 164 -12.74 24.65 13.48
C GLU A 164 -12.34 23.26 13.98
N GLU A 165 -12.48 22.22 13.15
CA GLU A 165 -12.00 20.88 13.48
C GLU A 165 -10.47 20.84 13.62
N ILE A 166 -9.73 21.48 12.71
CA ILE A 166 -8.26 21.52 12.77
C ILE A 166 -7.79 22.21 14.07
N ILE A 167 -8.44 23.30 14.47
CA ILE A 167 -8.15 23.96 15.76
C ILE A 167 -8.44 23.00 16.92
N GLU A 168 -9.58 22.32 16.90
CA GLU A 168 -9.98 21.37 17.95
C GLU A 168 -8.96 20.24 18.14
N LEU A 169 -8.35 19.75 17.05
CA LEU A 169 -7.30 18.73 17.11
C LEU A 169 -6.08 19.16 17.93
N SER A 170 -5.79 20.46 18.00
CA SER A 170 -4.58 20.97 18.69
C SER A 170 -4.76 21.22 20.18
N LYS A 171 -5.98 21.10 20.74
CA LYS A 171 -6.26 21.50 22.13
C LYS A 171 -5.61 20.57 23.17
N GLU A 172 -5.74 19.26 22.95
CA GLU A 172 -5.31 18.27 23.95
C GLU A 172 -3.88 17.77 23.70
N LYS A 173 -3.50 17.62 22.44
CA LYS A 173 -2.22 17.03 22.02
C LYS A 173 -1.55 17.86 20.94
N GLU A 174 -0.28 17.56 20.73
CA GLU A 174 0.52 18.10 19.62
C GLU A 174 -0.21 17.87 18.30
N ILE A 175 -0.34 18.92 17.48
CA ILE A 175 -1.10 18.90 16.24
C ILE A 175 -0.69 17.74 15.31
N VAL A 176 0.60 17.40 15.24
CA VAL A 176 1.10 16.30 14.40
C VAL A 176 0.51 14.94 14.78
N ARG A 177 0.30 14.66 16.07
CA ARG A 177 -0.21 13.37 16.53
C ARG A 177 -1.67 13.20 16.17
N GLU A 178 -2.44 14.28 16.30
CA GLU A 178 -3.85 14.26 15.96
C GLU A 178 -4.03 14.25 14.44
N LEU A 179 -3.24 15.00 13.67
CA LEU A 179 -3.24 14.89 12.20
C LEU A 179 -2.94 13.45 11.74
N ALA A 180 -1.90 12.82 12.28
CA ALA A 180 -1.55 11.43 11.95
C ALA A 180 -2.70 10.44 12.26
N THR A 181 -3.38 10.64 13.39
CA THR A 181 -4.42 9.73 13.89
C THR A 181 -5.75 9.93 13.18
N GLN A 182 -6.19 11.18 13.03
CA GLN A 182 -7.49 11.51 12.45
C GLN A 182 -7.51 11.26 10.96
N LEU A 183 -6.43 11.60 10.25
CA LEU A 183 -6.34 11.46 8.80
C LEU A 183 -5.83 10.09 8.34
N ASN A 184 -5.38 9.23 9.27
CA ASN A 184 -4.77 7.93 8.97
C ASN A 184 -3.56 8.03 8.01
N ILE A 185 -2.73 9.07 8.14
CA ILE A 185 -1.58 9.31 7.22
C ILE A 185 -0.23 8.87 7.79
N GLY A 186 -0.18 8.46 9.06
CA GLY A 186 1.07 8.10 9.73
C GLY A 186 1.95 9.29 10.07
N GLY A 187 3.04 9.04 10.81
CA GLY A 187 3.90 10.10 11.36
C GLY A 187 4.63 10.90 10.29
N LEU A 188 5.23 10.23 9.29
CA LEU A 188 5.99 10.90 8.23
C LEU A 188 5.14 11.93 7.48
N TYR A 189 3.96 11.56 6.99
CA TYR A 189 3.11 12.47 6.24
C TYR A 189 2.42 13.52 7.12
N ALA A 190 2.22 13.25 8.43
CA ALA A 190 1.76 14.28 9.36
C ALA A 190 2.84 15.32 9.65
N GLU A 191 4.10 14.91 9.77
CA GLU A 191 5.24 15.82 9.88
C GLU A 191 5.44 16.63 8.60
N GLU A 192 5.38 15.95 7.44
CA GLU A 192 5.42 16.58 6.13
C GLU A 192 4.34 17.65 5.97
N LEU A 193 3.12 17.37 6.42
CA LEU A 193 2.01 18.32 6.40
C LEU A 193 2.31 19.55 7.26
N CYS A 194 2.86 19.37 8.47
CA CYS A 194 3.26 20.47 9.34
C CYS A 194 4.38 21.32 8.69
N LEU A 195 5.36 20.67 8.06
CA LEU A 195 6.44 21.34 7.32
C LEU A 195 5.90 22.16 6.13
N MET A 196 4.99 21.59 5.34
CA MET A 196 4.33 22.30 4.23
C MET A 196 3.52 23.51 4.70
N ALA A 197 2.90 23.41 5.88
CA ALA A 197 2.11 24.47 6.48
C ALA A 197 2.96 25.52 7.22
N GLU A 198 4.26 25.28 7.40
CA GLU A 198 5.14 26.10 8.26
C GLU A 198 4.59 26.25 9.69
N VAL A 199 4.04 25.16 10.23
CA VAL A 199 3.53 25.08 11.61
C VAL A 199 4.42 24.11 12.40
N ASP A 200 4.81 24.50 13.61
CA ASP A 200 5.57 23.60 14.49
C ASP A 200 4.73 22.35 14.80
N LYS A 201 5.29 21.18 14.51
CA LYS A 201 4.64 19.88 14.72
C LYS A 201 4.22 19.65 16.17
N SER A 202 4.90 20.28 17.12
CA SER A 202 4.65 20.22 18.55
C SER A 202 3.65 21.26 19.06
N SER A 203 3.16 22.15 18.20
CA SER A 203 2.20 23.18 18.58
C SER A 203 0.93 22.58 19.18
N LYS A 204 0.44 23.28 20.20
CA LYS A 204 -0.87 23.12 20.83
C LYS A 204 -1.61 24.43 20.77
N ASP A 205 -2.94 24.39 20.83
CA ASP A 205 -3.81 25.57 20.77
C ASP A 205 -3.47 26.47 19.57
N ILE A 206 -3.39 25.89 18.37
CA ILE A 206 -3.00 26.62 17.17
C ILE A 206 -3.98 27.75 16.86
N SER A 207 -3.46 28.82 16.29
CA SER A 207 -4.25 29.95 15.82
C SER A 207 -5.11 29.59 14.61
N LYS A 208 -6.13 30.42 14.35
CA LYS A 208 -6.95 30.29 13.14
C LYS A 208 -6.11 30.39 11.87
N ASP A 209 -5.08 31.24 11.86
CA ASP A 209 -4.21 31.41 10.70
C ASP A 209 -3.36 30.16 10.46
N GLU A 210 -2.83 29.53 11.50
CA GLU A 210 -2.13 28.24 11.39
C GLU A 210 -3.06 27.13 10.89
N ALA A 211 -4.30 27.08 11.39
CA ALA A 211 -5.29 26.11 10.91
C ALA A 211 -5.64 26.30 9.42
N ILE A 212 -5.69 27.55 8.94
CA ILE A 212 -5.85 27.84 7.50
C ILE A 212 -4.66 27.31 6.70
N LYS A 213 -3.43 27.58 7.15
CA LYS A 213 -2.22 27.05 6.48
C LYS A 213 -2.19 25.52 6.43
N ILE A 214 -2.60 24.85 7.51
CA ILE A 214 -2.72 23.38 7.54
C ILE A 214 -3.75 22.91 6.52
N LYS A 215 -4.91 23.57 6.42
CA LYS A 215 -5.94 23.21 5.44
C LYS A 215 -5.45 23.36 4.00
N GLU A 216 -4.72 24.44 3.70
CA GLU A 216 -4.09 24.64 2.39
C GLU A 216 -3.00 23.59 2.12
N ALA A 217 -2.21 23.24 3.13
CA ALA A 217 -1.21 22.18 3.03
C ALA A 217 -1.83 20.80 2.83
N LEU A 218 -2.99 20.50 3.43
CA LEU A 218 -3.74 19.27 3.19
C LEU A 218 -4.13 19.12 1.72
N THR A 219 -4.69 20.19 1.15
CA THR A 219 -5.06 20.20 -0.28
C THR A 219 -3.84 20.00 -1.18
N ARG A 220 -2.68 20.56 -0.83
CA ARG A 220 -1.42 20.33 -1.55
C ARG A 220 -0.94 18.87 -1.41
N LEU A 221 -0.98 18.32 -0.20
CA LEU A 221 -0.53 16.96 0.10
C LEU A 221 -1.37 15.91 -0.66
N GLU A 222 -2.68 16.13 -0.77
CA GLU A 222 -3.56 15.26 -1.57
C GLU A 222 -3.22 15.26 -3.07
N ASN A 223 -2.60 16.33 -3.56
CA ASN A 223 -2.35 16.55 -4.98
C ASN A 223 -0.86 16.62 -5.32
N LEU A 224 -0.01 15.93 -4.53
CA LEU A 224 1.41 15.80 -4.82
C LEU A 224 1.63 15.17 -6.20
N ASN A 225 2.61 15.72 -6.92
CA ASN A 225 3.06 15.17 -8.18
C ASN A 225 3.98 13.99 -7.93
N LYS A 226 3.75 12.89 -8.66
CA LYS A 226 4.56 11.69 -8.62
C LYS A 226 6.02 12.01 -8.96
N ASP A 227 6.92 11.65 -8.06
CA ASP A 227 8.36 11.84 -8.21
C ASP A 227 9.08 10.77 -7.38
N PRO A 228 9.06 9.50 -7.84
CA PRO A 228 9.47 8.37 -7.02
C PRO A 228 10.99 8.33 -6.86
N MET A 229 11.45 8.00 -5.65
CA MET A 229 12.88 7.97 -5.36
C MET A 229 13.23 6.98 -4.27
N ILE A 230 14.51 6.62 -4.20
CA ILE A 230 15.12 5.96 -3.05
C ILE A 230 15.85 7.04 -2.24
N ILE A 231 15.57 7.10 -0.95
CA ILE A 231 16.25 7.97 0.01
C ILE A 231 17.31 7.15 0.73
N LYS A 232 18.56 7.62 0.69
CA LYS A 232 19.68 7.02 1.42
C LYS A 232 20.26 7.98 2.44
N LYS A 233 20.72 7.44 3.57
CA LYS A 233 21.52 8.15 4.58
C LYS A 233 22.85 7.43 4.74
N GLY A 234 23.91 7.96 4.11
CA GLY A 234 25.11 7.17 3.85
C GLY A 234 24.80 6.07 2.84
N ASP A 235 25.17 4.83 3.15
CA ASP A 235 24.92 3.66 2.29
C ASP A 235 23.59 2.96 2.57
N GLU A 236 22.88 3.35 3.63
CA GLU A 236 21.62 2.73 4.05
C GLU A 236 20.42 3.35 3.34
N VAL A 237 19.56 2.51 2.75
CA VAL A 237 18.24 2.91 2.26
C VAL A 237 17.31 3.12 3.46
N VAL A 238 16.81 4.35 3.62
CA VAL A 238 15.97 4.73 4.76
C VAL A 238 14.49 4.88 4.38
N ASP A 239 14.19 5.21 3.13
CA ASP A 239 12.82 5.28 2.63
C ASP A 239 12.76 5.18 1.10
N ILE A 240 11.57 4.88 0.56
CA ILE A 240 11.29 4.85 -0.87
C ILE A 240 9.95 5.58 -1.09
N PRO A 241 9.90 6.92 -1.03
CA PRO A 241 8.65 7.64 -1.19
C PRO A 241 8.26 7.79 -2.67
N PRO A 242 6.95 7.80 -2.99
CA PRO A 242 6.46 8.11 -4.34
C PRO A 242 6.52 9.61 -4.69
N TYR A 243 6.83 10.47 -3.72
CA TYR A 243 6.80 11.93 -3.84
C TYR A 243 8.06 12.56 -3.24
N ASP A 244 8.43 13.74 -3.73
CA ASP A 244 9.54 14.52 -3.17
C ASP A 244 9.11 15.24 -1.89
N LEU A 245 9.49 14.68 -0.73
CA LEU A 245 9.10 15.19 0.59
C LEU A 245 10.14 16.19 1.15
N ILE A 246 9.65 17.26 1.77
CA ILE A 246 10.45 18.26 2.51
C ILE A 246 11.24 17.60 3.65
N SER A 247 10.64 16.58 4.28
CA SER A 247 11.26 15.76 5.33
C SER A 247 12.64 15.19 4.95
N TYR A 248 12.92 15.06 3.65
CA TYR A 248 14.19 14.54 3.12
C TYR A 248 15.08 15.62 2.47
N ASN A 249 14.86 16.91 2.75
CA ASN A 249 15.71 18.00 2.23
C ASN A 249 17.01 18.23 3.02
N GLY A 250 17.18 17.55 4.15
CA GLY A 250 18.41 17.62 4.94
C GLY A 250 19.64 17.14 4.14
N PRO A 251 20.83 17.74 4.34
CA PRO A 251 22.05 17.40 3.60
C PRO A 251 22.56 15.97 3.86
N GLU A 252 22.06 15.29 4.90
CA GLU A 252 22.36 13.90 5.20
C GLU A 252 21.68 12.91 4.24
N TYR A 253 20.67 13.36 3.48
CA TYR A 253 19.89 12.50 2.59
C TYR A 253 20.38 12.61 1.14
N GLN A 254 20.56 11.46 0.51
CA GLN A 254 20.79 11.35 -0.92
C GLN A 254 19.51 10.83 -1.59
N LYS A 255 19.09 11.51 -2.66
CA LYS A 255 17.87 11.19 -3.42
C LYS A 255 18.23 10.58 -4.77
N GLU A 256 17.90 9.31 -4.98
CA GLU A 256 18.06 8.61 -6.25
C GLU A 256 16.69 8.48 -6.93
N ARG A 257 16.44 9.26 -7.98
CA ARG A 257 15.13 9.34 -8.65
C ARG A 257 14.91 8.20 -9.64
N TYR A 258 13.66 7.74 -9.75
CA TYR A 258 13.23 6.68 -10.64
C TYR A 258 12.03 7.11 -11.49
N GLU A 259 11.90 6.47 -12.65
CA GLU A 259 10.79 6.74 -13.59
C GLU A 259 9.42 6.34 -13.02
N THR A 260 9.39 5.26 -12.25
CA THR A 260 8.15 4.71 -11.70
C THR A 260 8.37 4.26 -10.26
N PHE A 261 7.31 4.28 -9.47
CA PHE A 261 7.39 3.90 -8.06
C PHE A 261 7.63 2.40 -7.91
N SER A 262 7.00 1.58 -8.75
CA SER A 262 7.26 0.15 -8.84
C SER A 262 8.74 -0.15 -9.10
N LYS A 263 9.41 0.64 -9.96
CA LYS A 263 10.83 0.43 -10.27
C LYS A 263 11.74 0.75 -9.08
N ALA A 264 11.46 1.82 -8.34
CA ALA A 264 12.20 2.14 -7.12
C ALA A 264 12.08 1.03 -6.06
N LEU A 265 10.87 0.46 -5.91
CA LEU A 265 10.61 -0.68 -5.02
C LEU A 265 11.32 -1.96 -5.52
N ASP A 266 11.32 -2.21 -6.84
CA ASP A 266 11.97 -3.39 -7.43
C ASP A 266 13.49 -3.38 -7.27
N GLU A 267 14.15 -2.22 -7.37
CA GLU A 267 15.60 -2.15 -7.16
C GLU A 267 16.00 -2.50 -5.73
N VAL A 268 15.17 -2.16 -4.73
CA VAL A 268 15.46 -2.48 -3.32
C VAL A 268 15.00 -3.90 -2.96
N TYR A 269 13.72 -4.20 -3.16
CA TYR A 269 13.10 -5.44 -2.66
C TYR A 269 13.13 -6.60 -3.67
N GLY A 270 13.31 -6.33 -4.95
CA GLY A 270 13.45 -7.33 -5.99
C GLY A 270 14.91 -7.71 -6.21
N LYS A 271 15.68 -6.78 -6.77
CA LYS A 271 17.09 -6.98 -7.12
C LYS A 271 17.97 -7.22 -5.90
N GLY A 272 17.93 -6.31 -4.92
CA GLY A 272 18.77 -6.41 -3.71
C GLY A 272 18.61 -7.76 -3.01
N GLU A 273 17.36 -8.16 -2.73
CA GLU A 273 17.06 -9.44 -2.08
C GLU A 273 17.40 -10.65 -2.95
N SER A 274 17.21 -10.57 -4.26
CA SER A 274 17.57 -11.65 -5.19
C SER A 274 19.08 -11.87 -5.24
N GLU A 275 19.88 -10.79 -5.22
CA GLU A 275 21.35 -10.86 -5.16
C GLU A 275 21.85 -11.42 -3.82
N GLU A 276 21.19 -11.09 -2.69
CA GLU A 276 21.52 -11.66 -1.38
C GLU A 276 21.27 -13.17 -1.35
N ILE A 277 20.10 -13.64 -1.82
CA ILE A 277 19.78 -15.07 -1.88
C ILE A 277 20.82 -15.84 -2.72
N LEU A 278 21.23 -15.29 -3.87
CA LEU A 278 22.24 -15.92 -4.74
C LEU A 278 23.65 -15.94 -4.14
N ARG A 279 23.95 -15.09 -3.15
CA ARG A 279 25.25 -15.13 -2.42
C ARG A 279 25.26 -16.15 -1.29
N GLU A 280 24.09 -16.54 -0.80
CA GLU A 280 23.92 -17.50 0.30
C GLU A 280 23.77 -18.97 -0.17
N GLU A 281 23.50 -19.20 -1.46
CA GLU A 281 23.46 -20.52 -2.10
C GLU A 281 24.85 -20.99 -2.61
#